data_AF-A0A7L7Z2V2-F1
#
_entry.id   AF-A0A7L7Z2V2-F1
#
_cell.length_a   1.000
_cell.length_b   1.000
_cell.length_c   1.000
_cell.angle_alpha   90.00
_cell.angle_beta   90.00
_cell.angle_gamma   90.00
#
_symmetry.space_group_name_H-M   'P 1'
#
loop_
_entity.id
_entity.type
_entity.pdbx_description
1 polymer ?
#
loop_
_entity_poly.entity_id
_entity_poly.type
_entity_poly.pdbx_seq_one_letter_code
_entity_poly.pdbx_strand_id
1 'polypeptide(L)'
;MGKAWMVMVAAVLGGHGFVGLFIEGSHLLGILNVDFFVDVLYLLSAIVLLLAGTRQIGPGAIRGTLTAFGGLFTLMGVLSFLDNELGGLTPTGFTIVDDFLFFGIGLSGLALALTPSSVEPLTTGGKALN
;
A
#
# COMPACT_ATOMS: atom_id res chain seq x y z
N MET A 1 12.29 2.35 11.38
CA MET A 1 12.11 1.88 9.97
C MET A 1 10.69 2.01 9.39
N GLY A 2 9.61 2.11 10.19
CA GLY A 2 8.24 2.09 9.66
C GLY A 2 7.89 3.29 8.76
N LYS A 3 8.40 4.49 9.07
CA LYS A 3 8.18 5.69 8.23
C LYS A 3 8.82 5.55 6.84
N ALA A 4 9.98 4.89 6.73
CA ALA A 4 10.62 4.63 5.44
C ALA A 4 9.76 3.69 4.60
N TRP A 5 9.25 2.62 5.23
CA TRP A 5 8.31 1.71 4.60
C TRP A 5 7.07 2.44 4.06
N MET A 6 6.47 3.34 4.84
CA MET A 6 5.31 4.12 4.40
C MET A 6 5.61 4.96 3.14
N VAL A 7 6.77 5.62 3.11
CA VAL A 7 7.18 6.43 1.95
C VAL A 7 7.45 5.55 0.73
N MET A 8 8.14 4.42 0.89
CA MET A 8 8.42 3.49 -0.21
C MET A 8 7.13 2.89 -0.79
N VAL A 9 6.23 2.42 0.08
CA VAL A 9 4.94 1.86 -0.33
C VAL A 9 4.08 2.94 -0.98
N ALA A 10 4.05 4.16 -0.44
CA ALA A 10 3.34 5.27 -1.06
C ALA A 10 3.84 5.56 -2.48
N ALA A 11 5.15 5.51 -2.72
CA ALA A 11 5.72 5.70 -4.06
C ALA A 11 5.30 4.57 -5.02
N VAL A 12 5.31 3.31 -4.56
CA VAL A 12 4.88 2.15 -5.36
C VAL A 12 3.40 2.24 -5.70
N LEU A 13 2.55 2.42 -4.69
CA LEU A 13 1.09 2.52 -4.87
C LEU A 13 0.69 3.74 -5.69
N GLY A 14 1.30 4.90 -5.40
CA GLY A 14 1.04 6.14 -6.12
C GLY A 14 1.46 6.05 -7.58
N GLY A 15 2.61 5.44 -7.85
CA GLY A 15 3.07 5.19 -9.21
C GLY A 15 2.15 4.23 -9.97
N HIS A 16 1.80 3.10 -9.35
CA HIS A 16 0.91 2.11 -9.97
C HIS A 16 -0.48 2.70 -10.24
N GLY A 17 -1.16 3.21 -9.21
CA GLY A 17 -2.50 3.76 -9.35
C GLY A 17 -2.55 4.96 -10.30
N PHE A 18 -1.51 5.82 -10.31
CA PHE A 18 -1.47 6.94 -11.25
C PHE A 18 -1.37 6.48 -12.70
N VAL A 19 -0.51 5.49 -13.00
CA VAL A 19 -0.39 4.95 -14.36
C VAL A 19 -1.65 4.19 -14.76
N GLY A 20 -2.27 3.47 -13.81
CA GLY A 20 -3.49 2.71 -14.04
C GLY A 20 -4.64 3.58 -14.58
N LEU A 21 -4.80 4.80 -14.06
CA LEU A 21 -5.81 5.76 -14.55
C LEU A 21 -5.73 6.07 -16.06
N PHE A 22 -4.61 5.78 -16.74
CA PHE A 22 -4.43 6.06 -18.17
C PHE A 22 -4.45 4.80 -19.07
N ILE A 23 -4.46 3.58 -18.50
CA ILE A 23 -4.32 2.30 -19.25
C ILE A 23 -5.62 1.45 -19.18
N GLU A 24 -6.70 2.04 -18.67
CA GLU A 24 -8.00 1.43 -18.38
C GLU A 24 -8.51 0.47 -19.49
N GLY A 25 -9.04 -0.69 -19.09
CA GLY A 25 -9.63 -1.70 -19.98
C GLY A 25 -8.70 -2.83 -20.42
N SER A 26 -7.48 -2.90 -19.87
CA SER A 26 -6.54 -4.01 -20.07
C SER A 26 -5.56 -4.11 -18.88
N HIS A 27 -4.81 -5.20 -18.76
CA HIS A 27 -3.77 -5.31 -17.73
C HIS A 27 -2.52 -4.47 -18.09
N LEU A 28 -1.96 -3.76 -17.11
CA LEU A 28 -0.69 -3.05 -17.26
C LEU A 28 0.43 -4.07 -17.49
N LEU A 29 1.14 -3.91 -18.62
CA LEU A 29 2.17 -4.86 -19.08
C LEU A 29 1.66 -6.30 -19.26
N GLY A 30 0.33 -6.51 -19.32
CA GLY A 30 -0.29 -7.83 -19.37
C GLY A 30 -0.31 -8.60 -18.05
N ILE A 31 0.09 -7.96 -16.93
CA ILE A 31 0.36 -8.68 -15.68
C ILE A 31 -0.29 -8.01 -14.46
N LEU A 32 -0.50 -6.70 -14.42
CA LEU A 32 -1.11 -6.04 -13.27
C LEU A 32 -2.53 -5.57 -13.59
N ASN A 33 -3.43 -5.69 -12.62
CA ASN A 33 -4.79 -5.17 -12.74
C ASN A 33 -4.79 -3.63 -12.90
N VAL A 34 -5.66 -3.15 -13.79
CA VAL A 34 -5.91 -1.72 -14.04
C VAL A 34 -7.40 -1.49 -14.07
N ASP A 35 -7.99 -1.58 -12.90
CA ASP A 35 -9.39 -1.24 -12.69
C ASP A 35 -9.48 0.01 -11.81
N PHE A 36 -10.38 0.91 -12.19
CA PHE A 36 -10.57 2.20 -11.54
C PHE A 36 -10.69 2.12 -10.02
N PHE A 37 -11.39 1.11 -9.51
CA PHE A 37 -11.55 0.90 -8.06
C PHE A 37 -10.20 0.72 -7.35
N VAL A 38 -9.33 -0.12 -7.92
CA VAL A 38 -8.03 -0.46 -7.34
C VAL A 38 -7.07 0.73 -7.47
N ASP A 39 -7.11 1.44 -8.60
CA ASP A 39 -6.30 2.63 -8.82
C ASP A 39 -6.63 3.74 -7.81
N VAL A 40 -7.92 3.98 -7.58
CA VAL A 40 -8.38 4.93 -6.56
C VAL A 40 -7.96 4.47 -5.17
N LEU A 41 -8.12 3.18 -4.84
CA LEU A 41 -7.67 2.63 -3.56
C LEU A 41 -6.17 2.85 -3.34
N TYR A 42 -5.35 2.60 -4.35
CA TYR A 42 -3.91 2.81 -4.31
C TYR A 42 -3.53 4.28 -4.17
N LEU A 43 -4.15 5.18 -4.93
CA LEU A 43 -3.87 6.60 -4.85
C LEU A 43 -4.25 7.19 -3.49
N LEU A 44 -5.42 6.85 -2.97
CA LEU A 44 -5.84 7.27 -1.63
C LEU A 44 -4.89 6.72 -0.55
N SER A 45 -4.53 5.45 -0.66
CA SER A 45 -3.57 4.83 0.26
C SER A 45 -2.19 5.49 0.19
N ALA A 46 -1.71 5.79 -1.01
CA ALA A 46 -0.44 6.47 -1.23
C ALA A 46 -0.42 7.85 -0.58
N ILE A 47 -1.49 8.64 -0.72
CA ILE A 47 -1.59 9.96 -0.08
C ILE A 47 -1.47 9.83 1.43
N VAL A 48 -2.24 8.93 2.06
CA VAL A 48 -2.23 8.76 3.52
C VAL A 48 -0.89 8.26 4.01
N LEU A 49 -0.31 7.26 3.36
CA LEU A 49 1.00 6.70 3.71
C LEU A 49 2.12 7.72 3.52
N LEU A 50 2.10 8.52 2.45
CA LEU A 50 3.08 9.58 2.23
C LEU A 50 2.99 10.64 3.32
N LEU A 51 1.79 11.07 3.70
CA LEU A 51 1.59 12.03 4.78
C LEU A 51 2.05 11.47 6.13
N ALA A 52 1.72 10.22 6.45
CA ALA A 52 2.14 9.57 7.69
C ALA A 52 3.67 9.34 7.75
N GLY A 53 4.27 8.97 6.61
CA GLY A 53 5.69 8.72 6.48
C GLY A 53 6.55 9.98 6.53
N THR A 54 6.00 11.14 6.12
CA THR A 54 6.75 12.41 6.05
C THR A 54 6.51 13.35 7.23
N ARG A 55 5.36 13.29 7.91
CA ARG A 55 5.04 14.21 9.02
C ARG A 55 5.58 13.75 10.38
N GLN A 56 5.74 14.69 11.31
CA GLN A 56 6.00 14.39 12.72
C GLN A 56 4.72 13.89 13.36
N ILE A 57 4.63 12.59 13.60
CA ILE A 57 3.46 11.94 14.20
C ILE A 57 3.91 11.04 15.36
N GLY A 58 3.03 10.87 16.35
CA GLY A 58 3.33 10.09 17.53
C GLY A 58 3.49 8.58 17.24
N PRO A 59 4.18 7.82 18.12
CA PRO A 59 4.39 6.38 17.96
C PRO A 59 3.10 5.57 17.73
N GLY A 60 2.02 5.95 18.43
CA GLY A 60 0.71 5.32 18.27
C GLY A 60 0.10 5.54 16.88
N ALA A 61 0.27 6.73 16.29
CA ALA A 61 -0.19 7.02 14.94
C ALA A 61 0.63 6.22 13.91
N ILE A 62 1.95 6.11 14.08
CA ILE A 62 2.81 5.29 13.20
C ILE A 62 2.33 3.84 13.19
N ARG A 63 2.19 3.23 14.37
CA ARG A 63 1.71 1.84 14.48
C ARG A 63 0.28 1.67 13.98
N GLY A 64 -0.59 2.62 14.28
CA GLY A 64 -1.97 2.63 13.79
C GLY A 64 -2.04 2.64 12.27
N THR A 65 -1.24 3.48 11.60
CA THR A 65 -1.15 3.49 10.13
C THR A 65 -0.60 2.17 9.59
N LEU A 66 0.47 1.62 10.17
CA LEU A 66 1.02 0.32 9.74
C LEU A 66 -0.01 -0.80 9.88
N THR A 67 -0.73 -0.87 11.01
CA THR A 67 -1.79 -1.86 11.22
C THR A 67 -2.96 -1.67 10.26
N ALA A 68 -3.40 -0.42 10.05
CA ALA A 68 -4.53 -0.12 9.18
C ALA A 68 -4.26 -0.51 7.74
N PHE A 69 -3.13 -0.06 7.17
CA PHE A 69 -2.80 -0.36 5.77
C PHE A 69 -2.28 -1.78 5.60
N GLY A 70 -1.53 -2.32 6.56
CA GLY A 70 -1.15 -3.72 6.59
C GLY A 70 -2.37 -4.64 6.60
N GLY A 71 -3.36 -4.34 7.45
CA GLY A 71 -4.63 -5.05 7.51
C GLY A 71 -5.46 -4.91 6.24
N LEU A 72 -5.59 -3.69 5.71
CA LEU A 72 -6.32 -3.39 4.47
C LEU A 72 -5.78 -4.20 3.29
N PHE A 73 -4.46 -4.14 3.03
CA PHE A 73 -3.88 -4.85 1.89
C PHE A 73 -3.84 -6.36 2.08
N THR A 74 -3.69 -6.85 3.32
CA THR A 74 -3.87 -8.28 3.61
C THR A 74 -5.31 -8.72 3.32
N LEU A 75 -6.29 -7.93 3.73
CA LEU A 75 -7.70 -8.20 3.45
C LEU A 75 -7.98 -8.21 1.93
N MET A 76 -7.45 -7.24 1.19
CA MET A 76 -7.57 -7.21 -0.27
C MET A 76 -7.00 -8.48 -0.92
N GLY A 77 -5.82 -8.93 -0.49
CA GLY A 77 -5.24 -10.19 -0.96
C GLY A 77 -6.10 -11.41 -0.63
N VAL A 78 -6.70 -11.46 0.57
CA VAL A 78 -7.63 -12.54 0.93
C VAL A 78 -8.90 -12.50 0.08
N LEU A 79 -9.47 -11.32 -0.14
CA LEU A 79 -10.68 -11.17 -0.94
C LEU A 79 -10.44 -11.55 -2.41
N SER A 80 -9.27 -11.22 -2.96
CA SER A 80 -8.84 -11.63 -4.30
C SER A 80 -8.88 -13.16 -4.51
N PHE A 81 -8.52 -13.93 -3.48
CA PHE A 81 -8.62 -15.40 -3.53
C PHE A 81 -10.06 -15.93 -3.47
N LEU A 82 -10.97 -15.18 -2.86
CA LEU A 82 -12.37 -15.58 -2.74
C LEU A 82 -13.17 -15.24 -4.00
N ASP A 83 -12.87 -14.08 -4.59
CA ASP A 83 -13.49 -13.56 -5.79
C ASP A 83 -12.51 -12.63 -6.50
N ASN A 84 -11.98 -13.09 -7.64
CA ASN A 84 -10.99 -12.36 -8.42
C ASN A 84 -11.57 -11.08 -9.06
N GLU A 85 -12.89 -10.96 -9.19
CA GLU A 85 -13.56 -9.78 -9.73
C GLU A 85 -14.17 -8.88 -8.64
N LEU A 86 -14.08 -9.28 -7.36
CA LEU A 86 -14.66 -8.59 -6.20
C LEU A 86 -16.12 -8.13 -6.42
N GLY A 87 -16.97 -9.02 -6.93
CA GLY A 87 -18.35 -8.72 -7.26
C GLY A 87 -18.51 -7.73 -8.42
N GLY A 88 -17.53 -7.69 -9.33
CA GLY A 88 -17.49 -6.81 -10.51
C GLY A 88 -16.82 -5.46 -10.27
N LEU A 89 -16.23 -5.21 -9.09
CA LEU A 89 -15.44 -4.00 -8.82
C LEU A 89 -14.10 -4.00 -9.55
N THR A 90 -13.61 -5.18 -9.92
CA THR A 90 -12.42 -5.37 -10.75
C THR A 90 -12.75 -6.16 -12.01
N PRO A 91 -13.32 -5.52 -13.06
CA PRO A 91 -13.75 -6.21 -14.28
C PRO A 91 -12.64 -6.96 -15.02
N THR A 92 -11.39 -6.54 -14.90
CA THR A 92 -10.26 -7.25 -15.51
C THR A 92 -9.73 -8.39 -14.63
N GLY A 93 -10.18 -8.44 -13.37
CA GLY A 93 -9.82 -9.46 -12.40
C GLY A 93 -8.41 -9.28 -11.84
N PHE A 94 -8.21 -9.71 -10.60
CA PHE A 94 -6.87 -9.72 -10.01
C PHE A 94 -5.98 -10.81 -10.60
N THR A 95 -4.69 -10.49 -10.64
CA THR A 95 -3.63 -11.40 -11.04
C THR A 95 -2.81 -11.85 -9.84
N ILE A 96 -1.99 -12.88 -10.03
CA ILE A 96 -1.04 -13.35 -9.01
C ILE A 96 -0.03 -12.26 -8.59
N VAL A 97 0.25 -11.28 -9.46
CA VAL A 97 1.16 -10.19 -9.13
C VAL A 97 0.47 -9.16 -8.24
N ASP A 98 -0.83 -8.93 -8.44
CA ASP A 98 -1.64 -8.11 -7.53
C ASP A 98 -1.69 -8.76 -6.14
N ASP A 99 -1.88 -10.08 -6.07
CA ASP A 99 -1.82 -10.81 -4.80
C ASP A 99 -0.47 -10.65 -4.11
N PHE A 100 0.63 -10.75 -4.86
CA PHE A 100 1.97 -10.54 -4.31
C PHE A 100 2.14 -9.12 -3.76
N LEU A 101 1.62 -8.10 -4.45
CA LEU A 101 1.63 -6.72 -3.95
C LEU A 101 0.78 -6.57 -2.68
N PHE A 102 -0.44 -7.10 -2.69
CA PHE A 102 -1.36 -7.06 -1.56
C PHE A 102 -0.80 -7.74 -0.32
N PHE A 103 -0.33 -8.98 -0.43
CA PHE A 103 0.26 -9.68 0.71
C PHE A 103 1.63 -9.14 1.08
N GLY A 104 2.45 -8.74 0.10
CA GLY A 104 3.76 -8.15 0.34
C GLY A 104 3.66 -6.88 1.16
N ILE A 105 2.79 -5.95 0.78
CA ILE A 105 2.51 -4.72 1.53
C ILE A 105 1.78 -5.07 2.84
N GLY A 106 0.74 -5.89 2.77
CA GLY A 106 -0.10 -6.24 3.91
C GLY A 106 0.68 -6.84 5.07
N LEU A 107 1.38 -7.94 4.81
CA LEU A 107 2.11 -8.69 5.83
C LEU A 107 3.35 -7.93 6.33
N SER A 108 4.06 -7.21 5.46
CA SER A 108 5.20 -6.39 5.90
C SER A 108 4.76 -5.21 6.77
N GLY A 109 3.64 -4.56 6.44
CA GLY A 109 3.03 -3.51 7.26
C GLY A 109 2.65 -4.02 8.65
N LEU A 110 1.96 -5.16 8.72
CA LEU A 110 1.59 -5.80 9.99
C LEU A 110 2.81 -6.22 10.81
N ALA A 111 3.81 -6.84 10.18
CA ALA A 111 5.06 -7.21 10.85
C ALA A 111 5.78 -5.99 11.45
N LEU A 112 5.83 -4.89 10.69
CA LEU A 112 6.40 -3.63 11.17
C LEU A 112 5.58 -3.02 12.30
N ALA A 113 4.25 -3.11 12.28
CA ALA A 113 3.41 -2.60 13.36
C ALA A 113 3.73 -3.26 14.72
N LEU A 114 4.13 -4.53 14.70
CA LEU A 114 4.55 -5.31 15.87
C LEU A 114 6.01 -5.08 16.27
N THR A 115 6.82 -4.51 15.37
CA THR A 115 8.25 -4.33 15.59
C THR A 115 8.53 -3.03 16.37
N PRO A 116 9.30 -3.06 17.49
CA PRO A 116 9.58 -1.87 18.30
C PRO A 116 10.25 -0.73 17.54
N SER A 117 11.20 -1.03 16.63
CA SER A 117 11.95 -0.04 15.83
C SER A 117 11.11 0.62 14.72
N SER A 118 9.83 0.27 14.58
CA SER A 118 8.94 0.88 13.58
C SER A 118 8.75 2.39 13.79
N VAL A 119 8.81 2.84 15.04
CA VAL A 119 8.52 4.23 15.45
C VAL A 119 9.73 5.15 15.36
N GLU A 120 10.90 4.62 15.01
CA GLU A 120 12.10 5.42 14.80
C GLU A 120 11.90 6.42 13.65
N PRO A 121 12.32 7.67 13.82
CA PRO A 121 12.18 8.71 12.81
C PRO A 121 13.05 8.40 11.58
N LEU A 122 12.71 9.02 10.45
CA LEU A 122 13.62 9.05 9.32
C LEU A 122 14.84 9.89 9.69
N THR A 123 16.05 9.43 9.37
CA THR A 123 17.27 10.18 9.65
C THR A 123 18.04 10.48 8.37
N THR A 124 18.61 11.69 8.29
CA THR A 124 19.63 12.05 7.29
C THR A 124 20.82 12.68 8.00
N GLY A 125 22.03 12.20 7.77
CA GLY A 125 23.23 12.69 8.45
C GLY A 125 23.12 12.69 9.98
N GLY A 126 22.41 11.71 10.57
CA GLY A 126 22.19 11.59 12.01
C GLY A 126 21.13 12.53 12.60
N LYS A 127 20.48 13.38 11.79
CA LYS A 127 19.37 14.25 12.23
C LYS A 127 18.02 13.67 11.82
N ALA A 128 17.05 13.73 12.73
CA ALA A 128 15.68 13.38 12.42
C ALA A 128 15.11 14.34 11.36
N LEU A 129 14.57 13.78 10.29
CA LEU A 129 13.87 14.51 9.23
C LEU A 129 12.42 14.83 9.62
N ASN A 130 11.88 14.08 10.57
CA ASN A 130 10.47 14.07 10.95
C ASN A 130 10.23 13.38 12.29
#